data_AF-A0A7I6MWN3-F1
#
_entry.id   AF-A0A7I6MWN3-F1
#
_cell.length_a   1.000
_cell.length_b   1.000
_cell.length_c   1.000
_cell.angle_alpha   90.00
_cell.angle_beta   90.00
_cell.angle_gamma   90.00
#
_symmetry.space_group_name_H-M   'P 1'
#
loop_
_entity.id
_entity.type
_entity.pdbx_description
1 polymer ?
#
loop_
_entity_poly.entity_id
_entity_poly.type
_entity_poly.pdbx_seq_one_letter_code
_entity_poly.pdbx_strand_id
1 'polypeptide(L)'
;VLEARIARAYPAAERYLSMFPAGVGAIIAGGVSFCASLIIVVIIGISLVDESLLLETTLGGMPLLWHGTLATCVSAFARMFTTSTSPFLVNGDSEEAMMQLSGETHYFPKEWRGRCESYDVRDEFLSLFPYKIILLAQECLSVIMAPYILCVSLPRVAREILLFVRSHSLLLPKVGAVCRFAEFDFKEYGHDVKMERS
;
A
#
# COMPACT_ATOMS: atom_id res chain seq x y z
N VAL A 1 5.87 -15.44 -10.46
CA VAL A 1 5.39 -14.66 -11.63
C VAL A 1 4.66 -13.40 -11.18
N LEU A 2 3.62 -13.51 -10.33
CA LEU A 2 2.90 -12.35 -9.81
C LEU A 2 3.80 -11.35 -9.08
N GLU A 3 4.60 -11.80 -8.12
CA GLU A 3 5.56 -10.95 -7.38
C GLU A 3 6.48 -10.13 -8.30
N ALA A 4 7.03 -10.78 -9.33
CA ALA A 4 7.89 -10.10 -10.30
C ALA A 4 7.14 -9.03 -11.10
N ARG A 5 5.86 -9.27 -11.45
CA ARG A 5 5.00 -8.28 -12.12
C ARG A 5 4.67 -7.11 -11.21
N ILE A 6 4.32 -7.38 -9.95
CA ILE A 6 4.03 -6.34 -8.94
C ILE A 6 5.26 -5.48 -8.70
N ALA A 7 6.45 -6.09 -8.57
CA ALA A 7 7.70 -5.35 -8.39
C ALA A 7 8.02 -4.41 -9.57
N ARG A 8 7.69 -4.82 -10.81
CA ARG A 8 7.83 -3.97 -12.01
C ARG A 8 6.74 -2.90 -12.10
N ALA A 9 5.52 -3.20 -11.66
CA ALA A 9 4.39 -2.27 -11.64
C ALA A 9 4.53 -1.17 -10.58
N TYR A 10 5.22 -1.46 -9.47
CA TYR A 10 5.37 -0.56 -8.33
C TYR A 10 5.87 0.86 -8.70
N PRO A 11 6.97 1.06 -9.46
CA PRO A 11 7.40 2.41 -9.85
C PRO A 11 6.40 3.12 -10.79
N ALA A 12 5.67 2.37 -11.64
CA ALA A 12 4.63 2.96 -12.49
C ALA A 12 3.41 3.42 -11.66
N ALA A 13 3.05 2.66 -10.62
CA ALA A 13 2.00 3.03 -9.67
C ALA A 13 2.36 4.30 -8.87
N GLU A 14 3.60 4.38 -8.37
CA GLU A 14 4.08 5.59 -7.67
C GLU A 14 4.13 6.79 -8.61
N ARG A 15 4.54 6.60 -9.88
CA ARG A 15 4.52 7.66 -10.89
C ARG A 15 3.10 8.18 -11.13
N TYR A 16 2.11 7.29 -11.32
CA TYR A 16 0.71 7.68 -11.49
C TYR A 16 0.19 8.49 -10.29
N LEU A 17 0.42 8.02 -9.06
CA LEU A 17 -0.03 8.72 -7.85
C LEU A 17 0.67 10.07 -7.65
N SER A 18 1.93 10.20 -8.07
CA SER A 18 2.68 11.45 -7.96
C SER A 18 2.20 12.56 -8.90
N MET A 19 1.38 12.23 -9.91
CA MET A 19 0.76 13.23 -10.78
C MET A 19 -0.33 14.02 -10.04
N PHE A 20 -0.89 13.45 -8.98
CA PHE A 20 -1.89 14.13 -8.15
C PHE A 20 -1.22 15.01 -7.10
N PRO A 21 -1.77 16.21 -6.82
CA PRO A 21 -1.21 17.08 -5.81
C PRO A 21 -1.24 16.42 -4.43
N ALA A 22 -0.17 16.63 -3.68
CA ALA A 22 -0.05 16.12 -2.31
C ALA A 22 -1.16 16.72 -1.43
N GLY A 23 -1.84 15.86 -0.66
CA GLY A 23 -2.83 16.31 0.31
C GLY A 23 -2.22 17.12 1.45
N VAL A 24 -3.05 17.89 2.15
CA VAL A 24 -2.64 18.74 3.29
C VAL A 24 -1.84 17.97 4.34
N GLY A 25 -2.20 16.71 4.60
CA GLY A 25 -1.49 15.85 5.54
C GLY A 25 -0.03 15.60 5.18
N ALA A 26 0.28 15.41 3.89
CA ALA A 26 1.66 15.21 3.42
C ALA A 26 2.50 16.48 3.58
N ILE A 27 1.91 17.66 3.39
CA ILE A 27 2.59 18.95 3.60
C ILE A 27 2.96 19.14 5.07
N ILE A 28 2.01 18.90 5.98
CA ILE A 28 2.25 18.99 7.43
C ILE A 28 3.30 17.97 7.86
N ALA A 29 3.19 16.73 7.41
CA ALA A 29 4.16 15.68 7.72
C ALA A 29 5.56 16.04 7.21
N GLY A 30 5.66 16.66 6.03
CA GLY A 30 6.91 17.21 5.50
C GLY A 30 7.52 18.23 6.46
N GLY A 31 6.75 19.21 6.90
CA GLY A 31 7.19 20.21 7.89
C GLY A 31 7.65 19.60 9.21
N VAL A 32 6.89 18.64 9.76
CA VAL A 32 7.25 17.93 11.00
C VAL A 32 8.55 17.15 10.83
N SER A 33 8.69 16.42 9.71
CA SER A 33 9.89 15.63 9.41
C SER A 33 11.14 16.52 9.29
N PHE A 34 10.98 17.73 8.72
CA PHE A 34 12.05 18.71 8.60
C PHE A 34 12.49 19.25 9.97
N CYS A 35 11.54 19.70 10.79
CA CYS A 35 11.83 20.19 12.15
C CYS A 35 12.48 19.11 13.03
N ALA A 36 11.96 17.87 12.99
CA ALA A 36 12.53 16.75 13.73
C ALA A 36 13.95 16.43 13.24
N SER A 37 14.21 16.50 11.93
CA SER A 37 15.54 16.25 11.37
C SER A 37 16.56 17.32 11.77
N LEU A 38 16.15 18.59 11.90
CA LEU A 38 17.04 19.64 12.41
C LEU A 38 17.49 19.35 13.85
N ILE A 39 16.59 18.89 14.71
CA ILE A 39 16.91 18.51 16.10
C ILE A 39 17.91 17.35 16.12
N ILE A 40 17.69 16.33 15.27
CA ILE A 40 18.61 15.19 15.13
C ILE A 40 20.00 15.66 14.72
N VAL A 41 20.10 16.54 13.70
CA VAL A 41 21.39 17.06 13.21
C VAL A 41 22.14 17.81 14.30
N VAL A 42 21.44 18.63 15.10
CA VAL A 42 22.06 19.36 16.22
C VAL A 42 22.60 18.40 17.28
N ILE A 43 21.82 17.37 17.65
CA ILE A 43 22.25 16.36 18.63
C ILE A 43 23.44 15.55 18.12
N ILE A 44 23.43 15.15 16.85
CA ILE A 44 24.57 14.47 16.21
C ILE A 44 25.80 15.40 16.22
N GLY A 45 25.63 16.69 15.93
CA GLY A 45 26.72 17.67 15.98
C GLY A 45 27.36 17.77 17.37
N ILE A 46 26.56 17.79 18.43
CA ILE A 46 27.04 17.78 19.83
C ILE A 46 27.78 16.47 20.12
N SER A 47 27.22 15.33 19.68
CA SER A 47 27.83 14.01 19.86
C SER A 47 29.23 13.89 19.24
N LEU A 48 29.51 14.61 18.14
CA LEU A 48 30.83 14.56 17.50
C LEU A 48 31.88 15.38 18.25
N VAL A 49 31.48 16.35 19.07
CA VAL A 49 32.39 17.15 19.89
C VAL A 49 32.75 16.40 21.16
N ASP A 50 31.74 15.86 21.84
CA ASP A 50 31.93 15.06 23.05
C ASP A 50 30.76 14.08 23.23
N GLU A 51 31.07 12.80 23.19
CA GLU A 51 30.09 11.72 23.35
C GLU A 51 29.51 11.69 24.78
N SER A 52 30.27 12.16 25.77
CA SER A 52 29.88 12.15 27.19
C SER A 52 28.68 13.06 27.44
N LEU A 53 28.57 14.15 26.66
CA LEU A 53 27.47 15.10 26.74
C LEU A 53 26.10 14.47 26.39
N LEU A 54 26.06 13.37 25.63
CA LEU A 54 24.80 12.69 25.29
C LEU A 54 24.15 12.02 26.50
N LEU A 55 24.96 11.51 27.43
CA LEU A 55 24.49 10.80 28.63
C LEU A 55 24.41 11.74 29.84
N GLU A 56 25.38 12.64 30.01
CA GLU A 56 25.47 13.48 31.21
C GLU A 56 24.55 14.71 31.14
N THR A 57 24.26 15.22 29.95
CA THR A 57 23.38 16.38 29.81
C THR A 57 21.92 15.94 29.92
N THR A 58 21.33 16.11 31.10
CA THR A 58 19.91 15.85 31.31
C THR A 58 19.08 17.11 31.02
N LEU A 59 18.33 17.11 29.93
CA LEU A 59 17.37 18.17 29.63
C LEU A 59 15.99 17.73 30.14
N GLY A 60 15.42 18.48 31.10
CA GLY A 60 14.11 18.12 31.67
C GLY A 60 14.08 16.78 32.41
N GLY A 61 15.23 16.31 32.92
CA GLY A 61 15.35 15.06 33.69
C GLY A 61 15.61 13.80 32.86
N MET A 62 15.69 13.92 31.52
CA MET A 62 16.02 12.80 30.63
C MET A 62 17.32 13.08 29.85
N PRO A 63 18.12 12.05 29.52
CA PRO A 63 19.36 12.24 28.77
C PRO A 63 19.08 12.79 27.37
N LEU A 64 20.05 13.51 26.80
CA LEU A 64 19.93 14.08 25.45
C LEU A 64 19.70 12.99 24.38
N LEU A 65 20.26 11.79 24.59
CA LEU A 65 20.02 10.61 23.75
C LEU A 65 18.52 10.27 23.60
N TRP A 66 17.73 10.39 24.67
CA TRP A 66 16.29 10.11 24.65
C TRP A 66 15.57 11.01 23.63
N HIS A 67 15.92 12.29 23.61
CA HIS A 67 15.35 13.26 22.69
C HIS A 67 15.77 12.98 21.24
N GLY A 68 17.01 12.54 21.02
CA GLY A 68 17.50 12.10 19.71
C GLY A 68 16.75 10.88 19.18
N THR A 69 16.52 9.87 20.04
CA THR A 69 15.73 8.69 19.68
C THR A 69 14.28 9.05 19.36
N LEU A 70 13.67 9.92 20.17
CA LEU A 70 12.29 10.37 19.96
C LEU A 70 12.16 11.17 18.66
N ALA A 71 13.07 12.12 18.41
CA ALA A 71 13.08 12.90 17.17
C ALA A 71 13.27 12.00 15.94
N THR A 72 14.12 10.97 16.04
CA THR A 72 14.31 9.97 14.98
C THR A 72 13.03 9.18 14.72
N CYS A 73 12.36 8.69 15.77
CA CYS A 73 11.07 8.02 15.63
C CYS A 73 10.01 8.93 15.00
N VAL A 74 9.90 10.18 15.45
CA VAL A 74 8.94 11.16 14.90
C VAL A 74 9.23 11.46 13.43
N SER A 75 10.50 11.64 13.07
CA SER A 75 10.93 11.87 11.68
C SER A 75 10.63 10.67 10.78
N ALA A 76 10.94 9.45 11.24
CA ALA A 76 10.64 8.21 10.51
C ALA A 76 9.13 8.03 10.31
N PHE A 77 8.33 8.31 11.35
CA PHE A 77 6.88 8.24 11.29
C PHE A 77 6.29 9.29 10.35
N ALA A 78 6.75 10.54 10.43
CA ALA A 78 6.31 11.61 9.55
C ALA A 78 6.62 11.32 8.08
N ARG A 79 7.78 10.71 7.78
CA ARG A 79 8.14 10.31 6.41
C ARG A 79 7.22 9.23 5.82
N MET A 80 6.53 8.46 6.65
CA MET A 80 5.54 7.49 6.17
C MET A 80 4.34 8.16 5.47
N PHE A 81 4.08 9.43 5.77
CA PHE A 81 3.00 10.22 5.18
C PHE A 81 3.46 11.11 4.02
N THR A 82 4.77 11.25 3.80
CA THR A 82 5.30 12.07 2.72
C THR A 82 5.59 11.20 1.51
N THR A 83 4.87 11.43 0.41
CA THR A 83 5.27 10.91 -0.91
C THR A 83 6.32 11.83 -1.50
N SER A 84 7.50 11.28 -1.80
CA SER A 84 8.74 12.00 -2.11
C SER A 84 8.78 12.69 -3.48
N THR A 85 7.69 12.65 -4.25
CA THR A 85 7.72 13.06 -5.66
C THR A 85 6.92 14.33 -5.84
N SER A 86 7.59 15.41 -6.25
CA SER A 86 6.94 16.66 -6.58
C SER A 86 6.11 16.50 -7.86
N PRO A 87 4.82 16.89 -7.87
CA PRO A 87 3.96 16.78 -9.05
C PRO A 87 4.48 17.60 -10.23
N PHE A 88 5.25 18.65 -9.96
CA PHE A 88 5.83 19.53 -10.98
C PHE A 88 6.92 18.86 -11.84
N LEU A 89 7.53 17.76 -11.38
CA LEU A 89 8.55 17.07 -12.16
C LEU A 89 7.96 16.05 -13.15
N VAL A 90 6.69 15.68 -12.97
CA VAL A 90 6.05 14.62 -13.74
C VAL A 90 5.23 15.24 -14.86
N ASN A 91 5.92 15.60 -15.94
CA ASN A 91 5.26 15.87 -17.22
C ASN A 91 4.80 14.54 -17.82
N GLY A 92 3.50 14.35 -18.02
CA GLY A 92 2.94 13.19 -18.70
C GLY A 92 1.43 13.06 -18.54
N ASP A 93 0.79 12.38 -19.48
CA ASP A 93 -0.64 12.12 -19.44
C ASP A 93 -0.94 11.02 -18.42
N SER A 94 -1.92 11.25 -17.54
CA SER A 94 -2.31 10.27 -16.51
C SER A 94 -2.81 8.96 -17.12
N GLU A 95 -3.40 9.04 -18.31
CA GLU A 95 -3.86 7.86 -19.06
C GLU A 95 -2.70 7.01 -19.59
N GLU A 96 -1.59 7.63 -20.04
CA GLU A 96 -0.40 6.88 -20.45
C GLU A 96 0.26 6.15 -19.28
N ALA A 97 0.36 6.81 -18.12
CA ALA A 97 0.88 6.19 -16.90
C ALA A 97 0.02 5.02 -16.43
N MET A 98 -1.32 5.17 -16.48
CA MET A 98 -2.24 4.09 -16.15
C MET A 98 -2.19 2.95 -17.18
N MET A 99 -2.01 3.25 -18.47
CA MET A 99 -1.81 2.22 -19.50
C MET A 99 -0.53 1.42 -19.24
N GLN A 100 0.59 2.09 -18.94
CA GLN A 100 1.85 1.42 -18.58
C GLN A 100 1.69 0.52 -17.36
N LEU A 101 1.00 1.01 -16.33
CA LEU A 101 0.70 0.25 -15.11
C LEU A 101 -0.15 -0.99 -15.42
N SER A 102 -1.23 -0.80 -16.19
CA SER A 102 -2.12 -1.88 -16.60
C SER A 102 -1.43 -2.92 -17.48
N GLY A 103 -0.41 -2.53 -18.24
CA GLY A 103 0.42 -3.46 -19.01
C GLY A 103 1.15 -4.47 -18.12
N GLU A 104 1.51 -4.09 -16.90
CA GLU A 104 2.15 -4.98 -15.93
C GLU A 104 1.14 -5.70 -15.02
N THR A 105 0.08 -5.01 -14.55
CA THR A 105 -0.92 -5.59 -13.63
C THR A 105 -2.00 -6.41 -14.33
N HIS A 106 -2.23 -6.17 -15.62
CA HIS A 106 -3.35 -6.66 -16.44
C HIS A 106 -4.74 -6.28 -15.91
N TYR A 107 -4.81 -5.33 -14.97
CA TYR A 107 -6.07 -4.87 -14.40
C TYR A 107 -6.36 -3.45 -14.88
N PHE A 108 -7.44 -3.27 -15.66
CA PHE A 108 -7.89 -1.96 -16.11
C PHE A 108 -9.41 -1.93 -16.33
N PRO A 109 -10.18 -1.57 -15.28
CA PRO A 109 -11.63 -1.45 -15.34
C PRO A 109 -12.08 -0.53 -16.48
N LYS A 110 -13.23 -0.85 -17.09
CA LYS A 110 -13.78 -0.05 -18.20
C LYS A 110 -14.13 1.37 -17.73
N GLU A 111 -14.46 1.51 -16.46
CA GLU A 111 -14.84 2.74 -15.78
C GLU A 111 -13.69 3.75 -15.68
N TRP A 112 -12.43 3.30 -15.72
CA TRP A 112 -11.25 4.16 -15.58
C TRP A 112 -10.83 4.81 -16.90
N ARG A 113 -11.25 4.22 -18.03
CA ARG A 113 -10.90 4.67 -19.39
C ARG A 113 -11.37 6.09 -19.64
N GLY A 114 -10.47 6.97 -20.10
CA GLY A 114 -10.76 8.39 -20.32
C GLY A 114 -11.06 9.21 -19.06
N ARG A 115 -10.90 8.64 -17.85
CA ARG A 115 -11.13 9.34 -16.57
C ARG A 115 -9.98 9.18 -15.57
N CYS A 116 -8.80 8.78 -16.05
CA CYS A 116 -7.63 8.49 -15.21
C CYS A 116 -7.11 9.71 -14.43
N GLU A 117 -7.50 10.93 -14.81
CA GLU A 117 -7.18 12.18 -14.11
C GLU A 117 -8.15 12.50 -12.97
N SER A 118 -9.28 11.79 -12.86
CA SER A 118 -10.26 12.04 -11.81
C SER A 118 -9.77 11.52 -10.46
N TYR A 119 -10.09 12.27 -9.40
CA TYR A 119 -9.87 11.83 -8.02
C TYR A 119 -10.66 10.57 -7.66
N ASP A 120 -11.79 10.30 -8.33
CA ASP A 120 -12.56 9.07 -8.12
C ASP A 120 -11.76 7.83 -8.51
N VAL A 121 -11.08 7.87 -9.66
CA VAL A 121 -10.23 6.77 -10.15
C VAL A 121 -8.99 6.63 -9.27
N ARG A 122 -8.41 7.75 -8.84
CA ARG A 122 -7.31 7.74 -7.86
C ARG A 122 -7.72 7.04 -6.57
N ASP A 123 -8.89 7.35 -6.02
CA ASP A 123 -9.35 6.80 -4.74
C ASP A 123 -9.70 5.31 -4.87
N GLU A 124 -10.30 4.90 -5.98
CA GLU A 124 -10.50 3.49 -6.30
C GLU A 124 -9.16 2.75 -6.46
N PHE A 125 -8.18 3.36 -7.12
CA PHE A 125 -6.83 2.81 -7.24
C PHE A 125 -6.13 2.71 -5.88
N LEU A 126 -6.25 3.71 -5.02
CA LEU A 126 -5.72 3.70 -3.64
C LEU A 126 -6.36 2.62 -2.76
N SER A 127 -7.54 2.12 -3.11
CA SER A 127 -8.12 0.94 -2.44
C SER A 127 -7.36 -0.35 -2.74
N LEU A 128 -6.74 -0.45 -3.93
CA LEU A 128 -5.90 -1.57 -4.36
C LEU A 128 -4.43 -1.37 -3.96
N PHE A 129 -3.96 -0.13 -3.99
CA PHE A 129 -2.61 0.28 -3.63
C PHE A 129 -2.64 1.29 -2.47
N PRO A 130 -2.97 0.85 -1.25
CA PRO A 130 -3.09 1.73 -0.09
C PRO A 130 -1.74 2.27 0.37
N TYR A 131 -1.76 3.42 1.04
CA TYR A 131 -0.57 3.96 1.71
C TYR A 131 -0.04 2.97 2.77
N LYS A 132 1.28 2.92 2.92
CA LYS A 132 1.97 2.02 3.86
C LYS A 132 1.47 2.14 5.31
N ILE A 133 1.11 3.33 5.77
CA ILE A 133 0.53 3.52 7.11
C ILE A 133 -0.85 2.88 7.26
N ILE A 134 -1.67 2.93 6.20
CA ILE A 134 -2.99 2.30 6.17
C ILE A 134 -2.81 0.79 6.17
N LEU A 135 -1.86 0.28 5.39
CA LEU A 135 -1.52 -1.14 5.36
C LEU A 135 -1.07 -1.64 6.75
N LEU A 136 -0.17 -0.91 7.42
CA LEU A 136 0.28 -1.24 8.77
C LEU A 136 -0.89 -1.26 9.78
N ALA A 137 -1.79 -0.27 9.70
CA ALA A 137 -2.97 -0.23 10.56
C ALA A 137 -3.92 -1.41 10.28
N GLN A 138 -4.11 -1.78 9.02
CA GLN A 138 -4.89 -2.94 8.61
C GLN A 138 -4.27 -4.25 9.11
N GLU A 139 -2.95 -4.41 9.04
CA GLU A 139 -2.23 -5.57 9.57
C GLU A 139 -2.43 -5.70 11.08
N CYS A 140 -2.26 -4.62 11.84
CA CYS A 140 -2.55 -4.61 13.29
C CYS A 140 -4.01 -4.97 13.59
N LEU A 141 -4.96 -4.39 12.84
CA LEU A 141 -6.38 -4.68 13.00
C LEU A 141 -6.71 -6.13 12.61
N SER A 142 -6.02 -6.69 11.61
CA SER A 142 -6.24 -8.04 11.13
C SER A 142 -5.96 -9.09 12.19
N VAL A 143 -4.92 -8.89 13.03
CA VAL A 143 -4.59 -9.79 14.13
C VAL A 143 -5.74 -9.86 15.15
N ILE A 144 -6.37 -8.71 15.42
CA ILE A 144 -7.50 -8.61 16.36
C ILE A 144 -8.79 -9.16 15.72
N MET A 145 -9.01 -8.87 14.45
CA MET A 145 -10.25 -9.24 13.73
C MET A 145 -10.28 -10.70 13.25
N ALA A 146 -9.12 -11.32 13.00
CA ALA A 146 -9.02 -12.70 12.54
C ALA A 146 -9.82 -13.72 13.40
N PRO A 147 -9.70 -13.76 14.74
CA PRO A 147 -10.49 -14.69 15.55
C PRO A 147 -11.99 -14.41 15.46
N TYR A 148 -12.41 -13.15 15.36
CA TYR A 148 -13.82 -12.80 15.17
C TYR A 148 -14.35 -13.30 13.83
N ILE A 149 -13.59 -13.09 12.75
CA ILE A 149 -13.96 -13.55 11.41
C ILE A 149 -14.07 -15.08 11.39
N LEU A 150 -13.11 -15.80 11.99
CA LEU A 150 -13.10 -17.27 12.00
C LEU A 150 -14.20 -17.87 12.87
N CYS A 151 -14.48 -17.31 14.04
CA CYS A 151 -15.44 -17.89 14.99
C CYS A 151 -16.88 -17.45 14.73
N VAL A 152 -17.11 -16.27 14.13
CA VAL A 152 -18.46 -15.69 13.99
C VAL A 152 -18.88 -15.55 12.54
N SER A 153 -18.06 -14.94 11.69
CA SER A 153 -18.44 -14.63 10.30
C SER A 153 -18.36 -15.84 9.39
N LEU A 154 -17.24 -16.58 9.43
CA LEU A 154 -16.97 -17.71 8.55
C LEU A 154 -18.00 -18.86 8.71
N PRO A 155 -18.42 -19.26 9.93
CA PRO A 155 -19.41 -20.33 10.09
C PRO A 155 -20.77 -19.98 9.49
N ARG A 156 -21.14 -18.69 9.45
CA ARG A 156 -22.41 -18.23 8.86
C ARG A 156 -22.44 -18.43 7.35
N VAL A 157 -21.30 -18.30 6.67
CA VAL A 157 -21.18 -18.41 5.20
C VAL A 157 -20.67 -19.80 4.78
N ALA A 158 -20.36 -20.69 5.73
CA ALA A 158 -19.79 -22.01 5.46
C ALA A 158 -20.60 -22.85 4.45
N ARG A 159 -21.94 -22.76 4.51
CA ARG A 159 -22.81 -23.47 3.55
C ARG A 159 -22.58 -23.00 2.11
N GLU A 160 -22.46 -21.70 1.89
CA GLU A 160 -22.24 -21.13 0.55
C GLU A 160 -20.85 -21.50 0.02
N ILE A 161 -19.84 -21.52 0.89
CA ILE A 161 -18.48 -21.96 0.53
C ILE A 161 -18.50 -23.43 0.08
N LEU A 162 -19.17 -24.32 0.83
CA LEU A 162 -19.28 -25.73 0.46
C LEU A 162 -20.04 -25.93 -0.85
N LEU A 163 -21.11 -25.15 -1.07
CA LEU A 163 -21.84 -25.17 -2.34
C LEU A 163 -20.97 -24.70 -3.50
N PHE A 164 -20.19 -23.63 -3.32
CA PHE A 164 -19.25 -23.13 -4.32
C PHE A 164 -18.18 -24.18 -4.68
N VAL A 165 -17.55 -24.79 -3.67
CA VAL A 165 -16.52 -25.83 -3.90
C VAL A 165 -17.13 -27.02 -4.63
N ARG A 166 -18.33 -27.47 -4.25
CA ARG A 166 -18.99 -28.60 -4.91
C ARG A 166 -19.37 -28.30 -6.36
N SER A 167 -19.85 -27.09 -6.66
CA SER A 167 -20.30 -26.72 -8.01
C SER A 167 -19.15 -26.35 -8.94
N HIS A 168 -18.02 -25.88 -8.41
CA HIS A 168 -16.87 -25.41 -9.20
C HIS A 168 -15.64 -26.31 -9.10
N SER A 169 -15.79 -27.56 -8.68
CA SER A 169 -14.70 -28.56 -8.73
C SER A 169 -14.83 -29.44 -9.98
N LEU A 170 -13.76 -29.55 -10.76
CA LEU A 170 -13.64 -30.44 -11.91
C LEU A 170 -12.53 -31.46 -11.67
N LEU A 171 -12.73 -32.72 -12.08
CA LEU A 171 -11.74 -33.78 -11.95
C LEU A 171 -11.01 -33.98 -13.28
N LEU A 172 -9.74 -33.59 -13.35
CA LEU A 172 -8.89 -33.77 -14.52
C LEU A 172 -8.13 -35.10 -14.43
N PRO A 173 -8.14 -35.95 -15.48
CA PRO A 173 -7.57 -37.31 -15.44
C PRO A 173 -6.10 -37.43 -15.01
N LYS A 174 -5.29 -36.37 -15.18
CA LYS A 174 -3.85 -36.36 -14.87
C LYS A 174 -3.44 -35.45 -13.71
N VAL A 175 -4.35 -34.61 -13.21
CA VAL A 175 -4.06 -33.57 -12.21
C VAL A 175 -4.88 -33.76 -10.93
N GLY A 176 -6.08 -34.34 -11.04
CA GLY A 176 -7.02 -34.49 -9.91
C GLY A 176 -8.06 -33.38 -9.87
N ALA A 177 -8.60 -33.10 -8.69
CA ALA A 177 -9.64 -32.10 -8.49
C ALA A 177 -9.05 -30.69 -8.55
N VAL A 178 -9.52 -29.89 -9.50
CA VAL A 178 -9.12 -28.50 -9.70
C VAL A 178 -10.32 -27.57 -9.64
N CYS A 179 -10.05 -26.31 -9.34
CA CYS A 179 -11.06 -25.26 -9.49
C CYS A 179 -11.36 -25.08 -10.99
N ARG A 180 -12.64 -25.10 -11.35
CA ARG A 180 -13.15 -24.92 -12.71
C ARG A 180 -12.59 -23.68 -13.41
N PHE A 181 -12.43 -22.56 -12.70
CA PHE A 181 -11.87 -21.33 -13.26
C PHE A 181 -10.38 -21.46 -13.66
N ALA A 182 -9.66 -22.43 -13.10
CA ALA A 182 -8.25 -22.65 -13.42
C ALA A 182 -8.04 -23.36 -14.77
N GLU A 183 -9.09 -23.89 -15.39
CA GLU A 183 -9.04 -24.46 -16.75
C GLU A 183 -9.01 -23.37 -17.83
N PHE A 184 -9.38 -22.13 -17.49
CA PHE A 184 -9.45 -21.00 -18.42
C PHE A 184 -10.36 -21.26 -19.64
N ASP A 185 -11.49 -21.96 -19.45
CA ASP A 185 -12.50 -22.09 -20.51
C ASP A 185 -13.33 -20.80 -20.64
N PHE A 186 -12.83 -19.88 -21.47
CA PHE A 186 -13.49 -18.61 -21.75
C PHE A 186 -14.77 -18.75 -22.57
N LYS A 187 -15.03 -19.89 -23.21
CA LYS A 187 -16.27 -20.10 -23.99
C LYS A 187 -17.45 -20.41 -23.07
N GLU A 188 -17.19 -21.15 -22.00
CA GLU A 188 -18.22 -21.54 -21.04
C GLU A 188 -18.41 -20.49 -19.94
N TYR A 189 -17.35 -19.78 -19.52
CA TYR A 189 -17.38 -18.86 -18.36
C TYR A 189 -16.87 -17.44 -18.63
N GLY A 190 -16.63 -17.07 -19.89
CA GLY A 190 -16.11 -15.74 -20.24
C GLY A 190 -17.03 -14.57 -19.86
N HIS A 191 -18.33 -14.84 -19.68
CA HIS A 191 -19.34 -13.86 -19.27
C HIS A 191 -19.56 -13.77 -17.75
N ASP A 192 -18.88 -14.60 -16.95
CA ASP A 192 -18.94 -14.44 -15.51
C ASP A 192 -18.25 -13.14 -15.12
N VAL A 193 -18.92 -12.29 -14.33
CA VAL A 193 -18.44 -10.97 -13.90
C VAL A 193 -17.04 -11.04 -13.27
N LYS A 194 -16.70 -12.19 -12.66
CA LYS A 194 -15.37 -12.44 -12.07
C LYS A 194 -14.26 -12.64 -13.11
N MET A 195 -14.59 -13.22 -14.26
CA MET A 195 -13.66 -13.41 -15.39
C MET A 195 -13.63 -12.17 -16.29
N GLU A 196 -14.71 -11.40 -16.37
CA GLU A 196 -14.75 -10.12 -17.13
C GLU A 196 -13.95 -8.98 -16.46
N ARG A 197 -13.74 -9.06 -15.14
CA ARG A 197 -13.01 -8.05 -14.35
C ARG A 197 -11.55 -8.41 -14.08
N SER A 198 -11.12 -9.62 -14.45
CA SER A 198 -9.75 -10.12 -14.24
C SER A 198 -8.88 -9.96 -15.47
#